data_AF-B9Y428-F1
#
_entry.id   AF-B9Y428-F1
#
_cell.length_a   1.000
_cell.length_b   1.000
_cell.length_c   1.000
_cell.angle_alpha   90.00
_cell.angle_beta   90.00
_cell.angle_gamma   90.00
#
_symmetry.space_group_name_H-M   'P 1'
#
loop_
_entity.id
_entity.type
_entity.pdbx_description
1 polymer ?
#
loop_
_entity_poly.entity_id
_entity_poly.type
_entity_poly.pdbx_seq_one_letter_code
_entity_poly.pdbx_strand_id
1 'polypeptide(L)' 'GHTVIVVEHNPQLIRACDWVIDLGPQGGDQGGQLMFAGTPQALKAQGESATARYL' A
#
# COMPACT_ATOMS: atom_id res chain seq x y z
N GLY A 1 -16.26 17.98 2.61
CA GLY A 1 -15.70 16.79 1.94
C GLY A 1 -15.61 15.67 2.95
N HIS A 2 -15.67 14.43 2.49
CA HIS A 2 -15.52 13.23 3.33
C HIS A 2 -14.18 12.55 3.05
N THR A 3 -13.67 11.82 4.03
CA THR A 3 -12.50 10.95 3.89
C THR A 3 -12.96 9.51 4.03
N VAL A 4 -12.48 8.64 3.15
CA VAL A 4 -12.74 7.21 3.19
C VAL A 4 -11.42 6.49 3.40
N ILE A 5 -11.39 5.58 4.37
CA ILE A 5 -10.24 4.72 4.64
C ILE A 5 -10.72 3.27 4.45
N VAL A 6 -9.95 2.50 3.67
CA VAL A 6 -10.26 1.11 3.36
C VAL A 6 -8.99 0.27 3.48
N VAL A 7 -9.15 -0.99 3.89
CA VAL A 7 -8.10 -2.01 3.83
C VAL A 7 -8.41 -2.88 2.64
N GLU A 8 -7.49 -2.99 1.67
CA GLU A 8 -7.74 -3.69 0.42
C GLU A 8 -6.49 -4.38 -0.13
N HIS A 9 -6.70 -5.42 -0.92
CA HIS A 9 -5.66 -6.23 -1.57
C HIS A 9 -5.79 -6.22 -3.10
N ASN A 10 -6.90 -5.74 -3.66
CA ASN A 10 -7.12 -5.57 -5.10
C ASN A 10 -6.25 -4.42 -5.67
N PRO A 11 -5.26 -4.72 -6.53
CA PRO A 11 -4.35 -3.71 -7.08
C PRO A 11 -5.05 -2.68 -7.97
N GLN A 12 -6.23 -2.98 -8.53
CA GLN A 12 -6.98 -2.00 -9.32
C GLN A 12 -7.56 -0.89 -8.43
N LEU A 13 -8.06 -1.24 -7.23
CA LEU A 13 -8.57 -0.24 -6.30
C LEU A 13 -7.43 0.60 -5.74
N ILE A 14 -6.34 -0.04 -5.33
CA ILE A 14 -5.16 0.63 -4.77
C ILE A 14 -4.58 1.65 -5.77
N ARG A 15 -4.55 1.35 -7.07
CA ARG A 15 -4.11 2.29 -8.12
C ARG A 15 -5.01 3.53 -8.25
N ALA A 16 -6.27 3.45 -7.84
CA ALA A 16 -7.23 4.55 -7.92
C ALA A 16 -7.25 5.42 -6.64
N CYS A 17 -6.54 5.01 -5.58
CA CYS A 17 -6.49 5.76 -4.33
C CYS A 17 -5.61 7.02 -4.45
N ASP A 18 -5.96 8.07 -3.72
CA ASP A 18 -5.12 9.28 -3.59
C ASP A 18 -3.87 9.01 -2.74
N TRP A 19 -3.97 8.09 -1.79
CA TRP A 19 -2.92 7.75 -0.83
C TRP A 19 -2.95 6.26 -0.47
N VAL A 20 -1.77 5.68 -0.28
CA VAL A 20 -1.57 4.29 0.12
C VAL A 20 -0.68 4.27 1.37
N ILE A 21 -1.09 3.47 2.35
CA ILE A 21 -0.29 3.08 3.50
C ILE A 21 -0.04 1.59 3.35
N ASP A 22 1.22 1.20 3.21
CA ASP A 22 1.61 -0.19 2.99
C ASP A 22 2.31 -0.76 4.22
N LEU A 23 1.85 -1.93 4.65
CA LEU A 23 2.27 -2.59 5.88
C LEU A 23 2.87 -3.96 5.56
N GLY A 24 3.94 -4.32 6.25
CA GLY A 24 4.66 -5.56 5.99
C GLY A 24 5.88 -5.72 6.90
N PRO A 25 6.97 -6.37 6.43
CA PRO A 25 7.17 -7.00 5.12
C PRO A 25 6.43 -8.34 4.94
N GLN A 26 6.01 -8.98 6.04
CA GLN A 26 5.20 -10.20 6.04
C GLN A 26 3.90 -10.01 6.84
N GLY A 27 3.13 -11.08 7.02
CA GLY A 27 1.97 -11.11 7.92
C GLY A 27 2.31 -11.65 9.32
N GLY A 28 1.40 -11.44 10.27
CA GLY A 28 1.56 -11.91 11.65
C GLY A 28 2.73 -11.24 12.37
N ASP A 29 3.44 -12.01 13.20
CA ASP A 29 4.53 -11.50 14.05
C ASP A 29 5.75 -10.98 13.27
N GLN A 30 5.84 -11.30 11.97
CA GLN A 30 6.89 -10.84 11.06
C GLN A 30 6.46 -9.62 10.23
N GLY A 31 5.30 -9.04 10.55
CA GLY A 31 4.72 -7.88 9.89
C GLY A 31 4.61 -6.66 10.80
N GLY A 32 3.66 -5.77 10.47
CA GLY A 32 3.30 -4.62 11.30
C GLY A 32 4.22 -3.40 11.15
N GLN A 33 5.18 -3.43 10.23
CA GLN A 33 6.04 -2.30 9.94
C GLN A 33 5.44 -1.43 8.83
N LEU A 34 5.61 -0.12 8.94
CA LEU A 34 5.29 0.81 7.88
C LEU A 34 6.34 0.70 6.78
N MET A 35 5.96 0.10 5.66
CA MET A 35 6.86 -0.07 4.50
C MET A 35 6.84 1.18 3.63
N PHE A 36 5.67 1.83 3.48
CA PHE A 36 5.50 3.01 2.65
C PHE A 36 4.26 3.82 3.06
N ALA A 37 4.31 5.13 2.84
CA ALA A 37 3.15 6.03 2.87
C ALA A 37 3.29 7.12 1.80
N GLY A 38 2.35 7.17 0.86
CA GLY A 38 2.43 8.10 -0.28
C GLY A 38 1.43 7.80 -1.38
N THR A 39 1.64 8.38 -2.56
CA THR A 39 0.78 8.11 -3.72
C THR A 39 1.04 6.71 -4.31
N PRO A 40 0.07 6.09 -5.00
CA PRO A 40 0.28 4.79 -5.64
C PRO A 40 1.44 4.78 -6.65
N GLN A 41 1.68 5.90 -7.35
CA GLN A 41 2.79 6.02 -8.30
C GLN A 41 4.15 6.00 -7.60
N ALA A 42 4.26 6.63 -6.42
CA ALA A 42 5.48 6.61 -5.63
C ALA A 42 5.74 5.22 -5.03
N LEU A 43 4.70 4.52 -4.56
CA LEU A 43 4.82 3.13 -4.08
C LEU A 43 5.38 2.21 -5.17
N LYS A 44 4.81 2.31 -6.38
CA LYS A 44 5.25 1.53 -7.55
C LYS A 44 6.72 1.76 -7.88
N ALA A 45 7.21 2.99 -7.73
CA ALA A 45 8.60 3.34 -8.02
C ALA A 45 9.60 2.75 -7.01
N GLN A 46 9.17 2.47 -5.77
CA GLN A 46 10.05 2.00 -4.71
C GLN A 46 10.35 0.49 -4.81
N GLY A 47 9.35 -0.34 -5.15
CA GLY A 47 9.52 -1.78 -5.42
C GLY A 47 9.89 -2.68 -4.22
N GLU A 48 10.01 -2.12 -3.02
CA GLU A 48 10.52 -2.81 -1.83
C GLU A 48 9.49 -3.75 -1.18
N SER A 49 8.19 -3.45 -1.30
CA SER A 49 7.11 -4.20 -0.66
C SER A 49 6.41 -5.19 -1.59
N ALA A 50 5.68 -6.15 -1.00
CA ALA A 50 4.84 -7.06 -1.78
C ALA A 50 3.82 -6.29 -2.62
N THR A 51 3.15 -5.29 -2.04
CA THR A 51 2.16 -4.45 -2.72
C THR A 51 2.76 -3.70 -3.91
N ALA A 52 3.94 -3.09 -3.76
CA ALA A 52 4.62 -2.35 -4.82
C ALA A 52 4.88 -3.21 -6.07
N ARG A 53 5.20 -4.50 -5.90
CA ARG A 53 5.47 -5.43 -7.01
C ARG A 53 4.24 -5.72 -7.87
N TYR A 54 3.04 -5.55 -7.34
CA TYR A 54 1.78 -5.80 -8.05
C TYR A 54 1.10 -4.54 -8.57
N LEU A 55 1.67 -3.34 -8.32
CA LEU A 55 1.17 -2.03 -8.78
C LEU A 55 1.82 -1.58 -10.09
#